data_AF-A0A0L7L820-F1
#
_entry.id   AF-A0A0L7L820-F1
#
_cell.length_a   1.000
_cell.length_b   1.000
_cell.length_c   1.000
_cell.angle_alpha   90.00
_cell.angle_beta   90.00
_cell.angle_gamma   90.00
#
_symmetry.space_group_name_H-M   'P 1'
#
loop_
_entity.id
_entity.type
_entity.pdbx_description
1 polymer ?
#
loop_
_entity_poly.entity_id
_entity_poly.type
_entity_poly.pdbx_seq_one_letter_code
_entity_poly.pdbx_strand_id
1 'polypeptide(L)'
;MDPDVLMNSMERITLLYKILKQTRLLESKRIITEALKYFLRETLPPAATLSRVVIEFLDFCRETERISKGAGRGKDKWVECAVLNAEVVFELPVLSGWLFEALCHLLNGKVSPPLLPYCVLTLLVSASSNQFIREIAPLCYSVLRLGFNNSARIDTNVGIFRNSFTDVKMSFEDRRLLCVVALKSGFSRSQLERLKELCD
;
A
#
# COMPACT_ATOMS: atom_id res chain seq x y z
N MET A 1 -23.56 -15.53 -5.76
CA MET A 1 -22.37 -16.21 -6.31
C MET A 1 -22.22 -17.52 -5.57
N ASP A 2 -21.94 -18.61 -6.29
CA ASP A 2 -21.77 -19.93 -5.70
C ASP A 2 -20.59 -19.94 -4.69
N PRO A 3 -20.79 -20.39 -3.43
CA PRO A 3 -19.73 -20.49 -2.42
C PRO A 3 -18.46 -21.20 -2.89
N ASP A 4 -18.60 -22.24 -3.73
CA ASP A 4 -17.45 -23.01 -4.21
C ASP A 4 -16.62 -22.23 -5.24
N VAL A 5 -17.28 -21.40 -6.06
CA VAL A 5 -16.62 -20.51 -7.02
C VAL A 5 -15.90 -19.37 -6.29
N LEU A 6 -16.50 -18.84 -5.22
CA LEU A 6 -15.86 -17.86 -4.34
C LEU A 6 -14.60 -18.43 -3.69
N MET A 7 -14.69 -19.63 -3.13
CA MET A 7 -13.59 -20.30 -2.44
C MET A 7 -12.41 -20.56 -3.38
N ASN A 8 -12.68 -21.15 -4.55
CA ASN A 8 -11.67 -21.43 -5.57
C ASN A 8 -11.00 -20.14 -6.09
N SER A 9 -11.78 -19.07 -6.28
CA SER A 9 -11.24 -17.78 -6.71
C SER A 9 -10.33 -17.15 -5.64
N MET A 10 -10.69 -17.25 -4.36
CA MET A 10 -9.86 -16.79 -3.24
C MET A 10 -8.57 -17.59 -3.08
N GLU A 11 -8.63 -18.91 -3.28
CA GLU A 11 -7.43 -19.77 -3.30
C GLU A 11 -6.48 -19.39 -4.43
N ARG A 12 -7.00 -19.15 -5.64
CA ARG A 12 -6.20 -18.70 -6.79
C ARG A 12 -5.52 -17.37 -6.53
N ILE A 13 -6.24 -16.39 -5.96
CA ILE A 13 -5.65 -15.10 -5.58
C ILE A 13 -4.53 -15.29 -4.55
N THR A 14 -4.75 -16.14 -3.55
CA THR A 14 -3.74 -16.45 -2.53
C THR A 14 -2.49 -17.08 -3.14
N LEU A 15 -2.66 -18.00 -4.09
CA LEU A 15 -1.55 -18.60 -4.84
C LEU A 15 -0.82 -17.57 -5.70
N LEU A 16 -1.54 -16.68 -6.39
CA LEU A 16 -0.94 -15.62 -7.20
C LEU A 16 -0.10 -14.66 -6.34
N TYR A 17 -0.59 -14.26 -5.16
CA TYR A 17 0.21 -13.46 -4.21
C TYR A 17 1.46 -14.20 -3.73
N LYS A 18 1.35 -15.50 -3.44
CA LYS A 18 2.50 -16.34 -3.06
C LYS A 18 3.54 -16.39 -4.18
N ILE A 19 3.12 -16.59 -5.43
CA ILE A 19 4.01 -16.63 -6.60
C ILE A 19 4.64 -15.24 -6.81
N LEU A 20 3.89 -14.15 -6.65
CA LEU A 20 4.41 -12.78 -6.79
C LEU A 20 5.60 -12.50 -5.84
N LYS A 21 5.56 -13.01 -4.59
CA LYS A 21 6.67 -12.89 -3.63
C LYS A 21 7.91 -13.69 -4.06
N GLN A 22 7.69 -14.86 -4.68
CA GLN A 22 8.77 -15.78 -5.06
C GLN A 22 9.46 -15.36 -6.36
N THR A 23 8.69 -14.87 -7.34
CA THR A 23 9.15 -14.51 -8.68
C THR A 23 10.26 -13.46 -8.68
N ARG A 24 11.35 -13.71 -9.41
CA ARG A 24 12.51 -12.80 -9.53
C ARG A 24 12.40 -11.84 -10.71
N LEU A 25 11.91 -12.32 -11.84
CA LEU A 25 11.84 -11.57 -13.09
C LEU A 25 10.73 -10.52 -13.06
N LEU A 26 11.04 -9.29 -13.45
CA LEU A 26 10.09 -8.17 -13.45
C LEU A 26 8.89 -8.44 -14.37
N GLU A 27 9.14 -8.97 -15.57
CA GLU A 27 8.10 -9.31 -16.55
C GLU A 27 7.10 -10.31 -15.97
N SER A 28 7.59 -11.36 -15.33
CA SER A 28 6.74 -12.34 -14.67
C SER A 28 5.94 -11.72 -13.51
N LYS A 29 6.53 -10.80 -12.73
CA LYS A 29 5.77 -10.08 -11.70
C LYS A 29 4.63 -9.28 -12.33
N ARG A 30 4.88 -8.56 -13.42
CA ARG A 30 3.85 -7.79 -14.16
C ARG A 30 2.72 -8.69 -14.65
N ILE A 31 3.04 -9.84 -15.24
CA ILE A 31 2.03 -10.82 -15.69
C ILE A 31 1.16 -11.28 -14.51
N ILE A 32 1.78 -11.59 -13.37
CA ILE A 32 1.05 -12.03 -12.17
C ILE A 32 0.17 -10.90 -11.62
N THR A 33 0.69 -9.66 -11.60
CA THR A 33 -0.06 -8.48 -11.17
C THR A 33 -1.27 -8.24 -12.08
N GLU A 34 -1.11 -8.27 -13.41
CA GLU A 34 -2.24 -8.15 -14.34
C GLU A 34 -3.27 -9.28 -14.16
N ALA A 35 -2.81 -10.51 -13.93
CA ALA A 35 -3.71 -11.63 -13.63
C ALA A 35 -4.50 -11.37 -12.33
N LEU A 36 -3.85 -10.87 -11.27
CA LEU A 36 -4.51 -10.48 -10.02
C LEU A 36 -5.58 -9.41 -10.26
N LYS A 37 -5.25 -8.35 -11.00
CA LYS A 37 -6.20 -7.28 -11.37
C LYS A 37 -7.42 -7.86 -12.10
N TYR A 38 -7.19 -8.74 -13.08
CA TYR A 38 -8.25 -9.41 -13.83
C TYR A 38 -9.17 -10.24 -12.94
N PHE A 39 -8.61 -11.11 -12.08
CA PHE A 39 -9.42 -11.92 -11.17
C PHE A 39 -10.25 -11.06 -10.21
N LEU A 40 -9.67 -9.98 -9.68
CA LEU A 40 -10.39 -9.07 -8.78
C LEU A 40 -11.56 -8.36 -9.47
N ARG A 41 -11.43 -8.00 -10.75
CA ARG A 41 -12.49 -7.36 -11.53
C ARG A 41 -13.61 -8.34 -11.90
N GLU A 42 -13.25 -9.53 -12.37
CA GLU A 42 -14.20 -10.44 -13.03
C GLU A 42 -14.85 -11.45 -12.08
N THR A 43 -14.13 -11.89 -11.04
CA THR A 43 -14.54 -13.09 -10.29
C THR A 43 -15.14 -12.84 -8.92
N LEU A 44 -14.95 -11.68 -8.29
CA LEU A 44 -15.28 -11.55 -6.87
C LEU A 44 -16.04 -10.25 -6.54
N PRO A 45 -17.06 -10.32 -5.66
CA PRO A 45 -17.70 -9.12 -5.14
C PRO A 45 -16.66 -8.27 -4.42
N PRO A 46 -16.59 -6.96 -4.72
CA PRO A 46 -15.54 -6.10 -4.17
C PRO A 46 -15.44 -6.11 -2.65
N ALA A 47 -16.56 -6.22 -1.94
CA ALA A 47 -16.58 -6.25 -0.48
C ALA A 47 -15.85 -7.48 0.12
N ALA A 48 -15.81 -8.61 -0.60
CA ALA A 48 -15.21 -9.86 -0.11
C ALA A 48 -13.69 -9.91 -0.32
N THR A 49 -13.19 -9.29 -1.39
CA THR A 49 -11.75 -9.28 -1.74
C THR A 49 -10.97 -8.18 -1.08
N LEU A 50 -11.66 -7.13 -0.68
CA LEU A 50 -11.05 -5.91 -0.26
C LEU A 50 -10.09 -6.09 0.92
N SER A 51 -10.61 -6.68 1.99
CA SER A 51 -9.83 -6.90 3.21
C SER A 51 -8.60 -7.74 2.89
N ARG A 52 -8.72 -8.72 2.00
CA ARG A 52 -7.59 -9.56 1.59
C ARG A 52 -6.54 -8.78 0.82
N VAL A 53 -6.94 -7.96 -0.15
CA VAL A 53 -6.02 -7.13 -0.95
C VAL A 53 -5.30 -6.11 -0.07
N VAL A 54 -6.00 -5.44 0.85
CA VAL A 54 -5.39 -4.49 1.79
C VAL A 54 -4.45 -5.21 2.77
N ILE A 55 -4.83 -6.37 3.30
CA ILE A 55 -3.96 -7.18 4.17
C ILE A 55 -2.68 -7.58 3.43
N GLU A 56 -2.79 -8.10 2.21
CA GLU A 56 -1.62 -8.48 1.42
C GLU A 56 -0.77 -7.25 1.10
N PHE A 57 -1.36 -6.11 0.73
CA PHE A 57 -0.63 -4.86 0.55
C PHE A 57 0.23 -4.49 1.77
N LEU A 58 -0.37 -4.48 2.96
CA LEU A 58 0.34 -4.14 4.19
C LEU A 58 1.39 -5.18 4.58
N ASP A 59 1.12 -6.47 4.36
CA ASP A 59 2.10 -7.53 4.57
C ASP A 59 3.30 -7.38 3.63
N PHE A 60 3.09 -7.03 2.36
CA PHE A 60 4.17 -6.70 1.41
C PHE A 60 4.97 -5.47 1.87
N CYS A 61 4.30 -4.40 2.34
CA CYS A 61 4.98 -3.22 2.85
C CYS A 61 5.85 -3.53 4.07
N ARG A 62 5.32 -4.28 5.04
CA ARG A 62 6.04 -4.71 6.24
C ARG A 62 7.24 -5.60 5.91
N GLU A 63 7.07 -6.57 5.01
CA GLU A 63 8.14 -7.49 4.63
C GLU A 63 9.23 -6.76 3.84
N THR A 64 8.84 -5.88 2.92
CA THR A 64 9.77 -5.02 2.17
C THR A 64 10.54 -4.08 3.09
N GLU A 65 9.89 -3.50 4.09
CA GLU A 65 10.54 -2.67 5.10
C GLU A 65 11.56 -3.47 5.92
N ARG A 66 11.19 -4.65 6.40
CA ARG A 66 12.12 -5.54 7.14
C ARG A 66 13.35 -5.90 6.30
N ILE A 67 13.15 -6.21 5.03
CA ILE A 67 14.26 -6.56 4.11
C ILE A 67 15.08 -5.33 3.75
N SER A 68 14.46 -4.16 3.59
CA SER A 68 15.14 -2.91 3.30
C SER A 68 16.02 -2.42 4.45
N LYS A 69 15.68 -2.79 5.70
CA LYS A 69 16.53 -2.58 6.88
C LYS A 69 17.71 -3.55 6.96
N GLY A 70 17.62 -4.71 6.31
CA GLY A 70 18.75 -5.61 6.15
C GLY A 70 19.67 -5.16 5.01
N ALA A 71 20.99 -5.31 5.16
CA ALA A 71 21.97 -5.08 4.09
C ALA A 71 21.94 -6.17 2.98
N GLY A 72 20.74 -6.62 2.61
CA GLY A 72 20.53 -7.77 1.74
C GLY A 72 20.49 -7.42 0.26
N ARG A 73 21.20 -8.20 -0.56
CA ARG A 73 20.94 -8.27 -2.01
C ARG A 73 19.48 -8.68 -2.23
N GLY A 74 18.68 -7.80 -2.83
CA GLY A 74 17.27 -8.08 -3.12
C GLY A 74 16.28 -6.98 -2.70
N LYS A 75 16.73 -5.91 -2.05
CA LYS A 75 15.89 -4.75 -1.70
C LYS A 75 15.04 -4.26 -2.88
N ASP A 76 15.67 -3.97 -4.02
CA ASP A 76 14.96 -3.43 -5.19
C ASP A 76 13.87 -4.38 -5.69
N LYS A 77 14.12 -5.70 -5.65
CA LYS A 77 13.14 -6.72 -6.02
C LYS A 77 11.89 -6.63 -5.15
N TRP A 78 12.06 -6.49 -3.83
CA TRP A 78 10.95 -6.42 -2.88
C TRP A 78 10.20 -5.11 -2.97
N VAL A 79 10.92 -4.00 -3.14
CA VAL A 79 10.32 -2.69 -3.39
C VAL A 79 9.46 -2.71 -4.66
N GLU A 80 9.94 -3.28 -5.76
CA GLU A 80 9.13 -3.48 -6.96
C GLU A 80 7.90 -4.33 -6.70
N CYS A 81 8.02 -5.43 -5.94
CA CYS A 81 6.89 -6.29 -5.59
C CYS A 81 5.83 -5.51 -4.79
N ALA A 82 6.23 -4.69 -3.82
CA ALA A 82 5.32 -3.88 -3.04
C ALA A 82 4.64 -2.79 -3.88
N VAL A 83 5.38 -2.16 -4.81
CA VAL A 83 4.82 -1.17 -5.74
C VAL A 83 3.84 -1.82 -6.72
N LEU A 84 4.17 -2.97 -7.29
CA LEU A 84 3.25 -3.71 -8.16
C LEU A 84 2.01 -4.18 -7.40
N ASN A 85 2.15 -4.53 -6.12
CA ASN A 85 0.99 -4.84 -5.28
C ASN A 85 0.12 -3.59 -5.04
N ALA A 86 0.72 -2.40 -4.91
CA ALA A 86 -0.04 -1.16 -4.85
C ALA A 86 -0.93 -0.98 -6.09
N GLU A 87 -0.48 -1.36 -7.29
CA GLU A 87 -1.32 -1.33 -8.50
C GLU A 87 -2.58 -2.19 -8.36
N VAL A 88 -2.48 -3.35 -7.71
CA VAL A 88 -3.62 -4.23 -7.44
C VAL A 88 -4.64 -3.56 -6.52
N VAL A 89 -4.18 -2.78 -5.54
CA VAL A 89 -5.04 -2.02 -4.62
C VAL A 89 -5.89 -0.97 -5.37
N PHE A 90 -5.35 -0.35 -6.42
CA PHE A 90 -6.07 0.66 -7.20
C PHE A 90 -7.25 0.13 -8.03
N GLU A 91 -7.32 -1.20 -8.22
CA GLU A 91 -8.44 -1.87 -8.88
C GLU A 91 -9.65 -2.07 -7.99
N LEU A 92 -9.50 -1.85 -6.68
CA LEU A 92 -10.64 -1.91 -5.77
C LEU A 92 -11.58 -0.73 -6.05
N PRO A 93 -12.91 -0.95 -6.07
CA PRO A 93 -13.85 0.15 -6.21
C PRO A 93 -13.80 1.08 -5.00
N VAL A 94 -14.32 2.28 -5.20
CA VAL A 94 -14.40 3.37 -4.21
C VAL A 94 -14.80 2.81 -2.84
N LEU A 95 -13.95 3.05 -1.86
CA LEU A 95 -13.98 2.38 -0.57
C LEU A 95 -15.20 2.87 0.24
N SER A 96 -16.06 1.93 0.62
CA SER A 96 -17.21 2.21 1.51
C SER A 96 -16.73 2.54 2.93
N GLY A 97 -17.57 3.18 3.75
CA GLY A 97 -17.20 3.61 5.11
C GLY A 97 -16.61 2.52 6.02
N TRP A 98 -16.94 1.25 5.77
CA TRP A 98 -16.42 0.07 6.48
C TRP A 98 -14.92 -0.13 6.33
N LEU A 99 -14.34 0.29 5.20
CA LEU A 99 -12.90 0.24 5.02
C LEU A 99 -12.15 1.13 5.95
N PHE A 100 -12.74 2.27 6.31
CA PHE A 100 -12.02 3.27 7.05
C PHE A 100 -11.75 2.77 8.48
N GLU A 101 -12.73 2.06 9.05
CA GLU A 101 -12.56 1.34 10.31
C GLU A 101 -11.57 0.19 10.17
N ALA A 102 -11.69 -0.62 9.10
CA ALA A 102 -10.75 -1.70 8.83
C ALA A 102 -9.31 -1.17 8.62
N LEU A 103 -9.13 -0.06 7.92
CA LEU A 103 -7.84 0.60 7.68
C LEU A 103 -7.21 1.04 8.99
N CYS A 104 -7.99 1.61 9.92
CA CYS A 104 -7.47 1.97 11.25
C CYS A 104 -6.95 0.74 12.01
N HIS A 105 -7.71 -0.36 11.98
CA HIS A 105 -7.29 -1.61 12.63
C HIS A 105 -6.13 -2.32 11.91
N LEU A 106 -6.09 -2.22 10.58
CA LEU A 106 -5.10 -2.89 9.73
C LEU A 106 -3.77 -2.14 9.69
N LEU A 107 -3.78 -0.81 9.80
CA LEU A 107 -2.56 0.00 9.78
C LEU A 107 -1.85 0.03 11.13
N ASN A 108 -2.60 -0.04 12.24
CA ASN A 108 -2.01 0.10 13.57
C ASN A 108 -1.00 -1.03 13.86
N GLY A 109 0.26 -0.64 14.12
CA GLY A 109 1.34 -1.54 14.50
C GLY A 109 1.85 -2.52 13.44
N LYS A 110 1.38 -2.45 12.18
CA LYS A 110 1.83 -3.36 11.10
C LYS A 110 3.05 -2.85 10.34
N VAL A 111 3.20 -1.53 10.22
CA VAL A 111 4.25 -0.87 9.45
C VAL A 111 4.90 0.20 10.33
N SER A 112 6.18 0.51 10.12
CA SER A 112 6.85 1.52 10.94
C SER A 112 6.29 2.93 10.73
N PRO A 113 6.34 3.80 11.76
CA PRO A 113 5.87 5.19 11.67
C PRO A 113 6.39 6.00 10.46
N PRO A 114 7.67 5.91 10.04
CA PRO A 114 8.14 6.66 8.87
C PRO A 114 7.55 6.19 7.54
N LEU A 115 7.14 4.92 7.42
CA LEU A 115 6.58 4.37 6.19
C LEU A 115 5.03 4.51 6.14
N LEU A 116 4.38 4.61 7.31
CA LEU A 116 2.93 4.71 7.44
C LEU A 116 2.28 5.79 6.54
N PRO A 117 2.78 7.06 6.48
CA PRO A 117 2.16 8.09 5.64
C PRO A 117 2.13 7.76 4.14
N TYR A 118 3.13 7.02 3.66
CA TYR A 118 3.22 6.59 2.26
C TYR A 118 2.20 5.48 1.92
N CYS A 119 2.02 4.54 2.84
CA CYS A 119 0.98 3.51 2.74
C CYS A 119 -0.42 4.13 2.80
N VAL A 120 -0.63 5.07 3.72
CA VAL A 120 -1.91 5.80 3.86
C VAL A 120 -2.21 6.58 2.59
N LEU A 121 -1.26 7.32 2.02
CA LEU A 121 -1.47 8.03 0.75
C LEU A 121 -1.93 7.08 -0.35
N THR A 122 -1.25 5.94 -0.52
CA THR A 122 -1.59 4.93 -1.54
C THR A 122 -3.01 4.41 -1.37
N LEU A 123 -3.41 4.14 -0.12
CA LEU A 123 -4.75 3.66 0.21
C LEU A 123 -5.81 4.74 0.03
N LEU A 124 -5.53 6.00 0.37
CA LEU A 124 -6.50 7.10 0.22
C LEU A 124 -6.73 7.48 -1.25
N VAL A 125 -5.70 7.42 -2.09
CA VAL A 125 -5.85 7.70 -3.52
C VAL A 125 -6.65 6.59 -4.20
N SER A 126 -6.39 5.32 -3.87
CA SER A 126 -7.22 4.20 -4.34
C SER A 126 -8.65 4.29 -3.80
N ALA A 127 -8.83 4.83 -2.59
CA ALA A 127 -10.13 5.05 -1.96
C ALA A 127 -10.99 6.16 -2.57
N SER A 128 -10.38 7.05 -3.35
CA SER A 128 -11.02 8.31 -3.68
C SER A 128 -12.25 8.11 -4.56
N SER A 129 -13.35 8.76 -4.18
CA SER A 129 -14.53 8.87 -5.05
C SER A 129 -14.28 9.78 -6.27
N ASN A 130 -13.21 10.58 -6.23
CA ASN A 130 -12.86 11.52 -7.27
C ASN A 130 -11.92 10.87 -8.31
N GLN A 131 -12.37 10.76 -9.56
CA GLN A 131 -11.60 10.17 -10.64
C GLN A 131 -10.26 10.89 -10.88
N PHE A 132 -10.23 12.22 -10.81
CA PHE A 132 -8.99 12.99 -11.00
C PHE A 132 -7.94 12.68 -9.94
N ILE A 133 -8.37 12.34 -8.72
CA ILE A 133 -7.45 11.88 -7.68
C ILE A 133 -6.95 10.48 -8.01
N ARG A 134 -7.82 9.57 -8.45
CA ARG A 134 -7.40 8.21 -8.86
C ARG A 134 -6.40 8.23 -10.02
N GLU A 135 -6.48 9.21 -10.92
CA GLU A 135 -5.52 9.39 -12.03
C GLU A 135 -4.09 9.71 -11.57
N ILE A 136 -3.90 10.17 -10.32
CA ILE A 136 -2.55 10.40 -9.76
C ILE A 136 -1.89 9.10 -9.24
N ALA A 137 -2.51 7.93 -9.41
CA ALA A 137 -1.96 6.65 -8.97
C ALA A 137 -0.49 6.40 -9.38
N PRO A 138 -0.02 6.74 -10.60
CA PRO A 138 1.39 6.61 -10.98
C PRO A 138 2.34 7.40 -10.08
N LEU A 139 1.91 8.59 -9.63
CA LEU A 139 2.67 9.41 -8.70
C LEU A 139 2.76 8.71 -7.34
N CYS A 140 1.67 8.12 -6.84
CA CYS A 140 1.66 7.38 -5.58
C CYS A 140 2.65 6.22 -5.57
N TYR A 141 2.82 5.49 -6.68
CA TYR A 141 3.83 4.43 -6.79
C TYR A 141 5.25 4.96 -6.61
N SER A 142 5.55 6.12 -7.19
CA SER A 142 6.85 6.78 -7.05
C SER A 142 7.09 7.25 -5.61
N VAL A 143 6.07 7.83 -4.97
CA VAL A 143 6.11 8.30 -3.58
C VAL A 143 6.28 7.13 -2.62
N LEU A 144 5.57 6.03 -2.83
CA LEU A 144 5.71 4.80 -2.04
C LEU A 144 7.12 4.20 -2.18
N ARG A 145 7.66 4.16 -3.39
CA ARG A 145 9.05 3.73 -3.64
C ARG A 145 10.06 4.60 -2.91
N LEU A 146 9.86 5.92 -2.88
CA LEU A 146 10.67 6.85 -2.09
C LEU A 146 10.52 6.57 -0.58
N GLY A 147 9.32 6.26 -0.11
CA GLY A 147 9.05 5.87 1.27
C GLY A 147 9.91 4.71 1.75
N PHE A 148 10.01 3.62 0.98
CA PHE A 148 10.88 2.49 1.29
C PHE A 148 12.38 2.85 1.30
N ASN A 149 12.80 3.79 0.46
CA ASN A 149 14.18 4.25 0.43
C ASN A 149 14.52 5.15 1.61
N ASN A 150 13.59 6.00 2.01
CA ASN A 150 13.74 6.93 3.12
C ASN A 150 13.69 6.19 4.46
N SER A 151 12.77 5.23 4.64
CA SER A 151 12.68 4.43 5.86
C SER A 151 13.91 3.55 6.10
N ALA A 152 14.55 3.06 5.03
CA ALA A 152 15.77 2.26 5.12
C ALA A 152 17.01 3.07 5.57
N ARG A 153 17.07 4.38 5.24
CA ARG A 153 18.22 5.24 5.56
C ARG A 153 18.33 5.61 7.04
N ILE A 154 17.25 5.47 7.80
CA ILE A 154 17.18 5.84 9.21
C ILE A 154 18.07 4.95 10.09
N ASP A 155 18.36 3.71 9.69
CA ASP A 155 19.10 2.77 10.55
C ASP A 155 20.60 2.64 10.20
N THR A 156 21.04 2.96 8.97
CA THR A 156 22.42 2.67 8.52
C THR A 156 23.47 3.74 8.86
N ASN A 157 23.08 4.97 9.23
CA ASN A 157 24.02 6.10 9.40
C ASN A 157 24.03 6.77 10.79
N VAL A 158 23.42 6.15 11.80
CA VAL A 158 23.00 6.87 13.02
C VAL A 158 23.91 6.65 14.25
N GLY A 159 25.13 6.16 14.06
CA GLY A 159 26.13 6.11 15.14
C GLY A 159 26.82 7.45 15.43
N ILE A 160 27.05 8.29 14.40
CA ILE A 160 28.00 9.41 14.50
C ILE A 160 27.37 10.78 14.22
N PHE A 161 26.23 10.85 13.50
CA PHE A 161 25.57 12.12 13.13
C PHE A 161 24.08 12.16 13.48
N ARG A 162 23.67 11.49 14.57
CA ARG A 162 22.25 11.41 15.01
C ARG A 162 21.60 12.78 15.25
N ASN A 163 22.40 13.82 15.52
CA ASN A 163 21.93 15.18 15.74
C ASN A 163 21.86 16.05 14.47
N SER A 164 22.29 15.55 13.30
CA SER A 164 22.34 16.32 12.04
C SER A 164 21.28 15.89 11.03
N PHE A 165 20.67 14.72 11.22
CA PHE A 165 19.54 14.26 10.41
C PHE A 165 18.25 14.47 11.19
N THR A 166 17.60 15.61 10.95
CA THR A 166 16.20 15.82 11.32
C THR A 166 15.37 14.61 10.88
N ASP A 167 14.55 14.07 11.80
CA ASP A 167 13.44 13.14 11.55
C ASP A 167 13.16 12.95 10.06
N VAL A 168 13.57 11.82 9.47
CA VAL A 168 13.31 11.51 8.05
C VAL A 168 11.81 11.32 7.88
N LYS A 169 11.13 12.45 7.67
CA LYS A 169 9.70 12.57 7.44
C LYS A 169 9.45 12.61 5.94
N MET A 170 8.23 12.25 5.56
CA MET A 170 7.70 12.47 4.21
C MET A 170 8.00 13.91 3.76
N SER A 171 8.32 14.11 2.48
CA SER A 171 8.64 15.44 1.93
C SER A 171 7.47 16.40 2.15
N PHE A 172 7.72 17.71 2.07
CA PHE A 172 6.64 18.70 2.25
C PHE A 172 5.60 18.56 1.14
N GLU A 173 6.06 18.33 -0.08
CA GLU A 173 5.27 18.12 -1.28
C GLU A 173 4.35 16.90 -1.14
N ASP A 174 4.91 15.77 -0.69
CA ASP A 174 4.17 14.52 -0.52
C ASP A 174 3.16 14.61 0.64
N ARG A 175 3.52 15.32 1.74
CA ARG A 175 2.57 15.61 2.82
C ARG A 175 1.43 16.50 2.36
N ARG A 176 1.73 17.51 1.54
CA ARG A 176 0.70 18.37 0.95
C ARG A 176 -0.22 17.57 0.03
N LEU A 177 0.33 16.64 -0.76
CA LEU A 177 -0.44 15.73 -1.59
C LEU A 177 -1.38 14.87 -0.73
N LEU A 178 -0.89 14.26 0.35
CA LEU A 178 -1.70 13.51 1.31
C LEU A 178 -2.87 14.34 1.85
N CYS A 179 -2.62 15.59 2.25
CA CYS A 179 -3.68 16.51 2.71
C CYS A 179 -4.69 16.84 1.61
N VAL A 180 -4.23 17.11 0.39
CA VAL A 180 -5.13 17.39 -0.76
C VAL A 180 -6.01 16.18 -1.04
N VAL A 181 -5.44 14.98 -1.07
CA VAL A 181 -6.19 13.73 -1.27
C VAL A 181 -7.22 13.56 -0.16
N ALA A 182 -6.84 13.71 1.11
CA ALA A 182 -7.77 13.60 2.23
C ALA A 182 -8.93 14.59 2.12
N LEU A 183 -8.65 15.86 1.80
CA LEU A 183 -9.68 16.91 1.75
C LEU A 183 -10.55 16.87 0.49
N LYS A 184 -10.05 16.37 -0.63
CA LYS A 184 -10.72 16.44 -1.95
C LYS A 184 -11.29 15.11 -2.44
N SER A 185 -11.13 14.02 -1.68
CA SER A 185 -11.67 12.70 -2.00
C SER A 185 -13.12 12.46 -1.57
N GLY A 186 -13.73 13.45 -0.90
CA GLY A 186 -15.11 13.34 -0.40
C GLY A 186 -15.26 12.50 0.86
N PHE A 187 -14.20 12.35 1.67
CA PHE A 187 -14.27 11.66 2.95
C PHE A 187 -15.13 12.44 3.96
N SER A 188 -15.86 11.72 4.83
CA SER A 188 -16.64 12.34 5.89
C SER A 188 -15.74 12.95 6.95
N ARG A 189 -16.28 13.89 7.74
CA ARG A 189 -15.54 14.50 8.86
C ARG A 189 -15.07 13.45 9.89
N SER A 190 -15.88 12.44 10.18
CA SER A 190 -15.52 11.34 11.08
C SER A 190 -14.36 10.49 10.56
N GLN A 191 -14.28 10.28 9.24
CA GLN A 191 -13.14 9.60 8.61
C GLN A 191 -11.86 10.44 8.72
N LEU A 192 -11.96 11.75 8.51
CA LEU A 192 -10.82 12.67 8.63
C LEU A 192 -10.28 12.76 10.07
N GLU A 193 -11.16 12.82 11.07
CA GLU A 193 -10.76 12.84 12.48
C GLU A 193 -9.99 11.57 12.86
N ARG A 194 -10.41 10.41 12.34
CA ARG A 194 -9.71 9.14 12.61
C ARG A 194 -8.39 8.98 11.86
N LEU A 195 -8.25 9.57 10.66
CA LEU A 195 -6.95 9.68 10.00
C LEU A 195 -5.95 10.48 10.83
N LYS A 196 -6.43 11.55 11.47
CA LYS A 196 -5.60 12.38 12.33
C LYS A 196 -5.06 11.57 13.51
N GLU A 197 -5.93 10.79 14.17
CA GLU A 197 -5.53 9.88 15.26
C GLU A 197 -4.50 8.82 14.85
N LEU A 198 -4.47 8.40 13.58
CA LEU A 198 -3.45 7.46 13.07
C LEU A 198 -2.10 8.12 12.77
N CYS A 199 -2.09 9.44 12.60
CA CYS A 199 -0.90 10.22 12.28
C CYS A 199 -0.25 10.89 13.51
N ASP A 200 -0.98 10.97 14.62
CA ASP A 200 -0.53 11.46 15.93
C ASP A 200 0.12 10.31 16.75
#